data_AF-A0A4U9TSW1-F1
#
_entry.id   AF-A0A4U9TSW1-F1
#
_cell.length_a   1.000
_cell.length_b   1.000
_cell.length_c   1.000
_cell.angle_alpha   90.00
_cell.angle_beta   90.00
_cell.angle_gamma   90.00
#
_symmetry.space_group_name_H-M   'P 1'
#
loop_
_entity.id
_entity.type
_entity.pdbx_description
1 polymer ?
#
loop_
_entity_poly.entity_id
_entity_poly.type
_entity_poly.pdbx_seq_one_letter_code
_entity_poly.pdbx_strand_id
1 'polypeptide(L)'
;MKEIFNAQQNEIFDFIYSGASIGSFTALFDNDKVMLDAPQNIFEQLTAADMPALSVDRNKLLKELSAPLKRVAGQEFGNHSITVWINSSDASLHLLLPAEYFSSSEGVTKKNYITYKKQSGFVHNHNANFLADSYGDSFTFSSVDTLNLTGNSYLKGAWSYSKEIKISY
;
A
#
# COMPACT_ATOMS: atom_id res chain seq x y z
N MET A 1 7.54 -28.70 -2.78
CA MET A 1 6.84 -27.66 -1.98
C MET A 1 7.13 -26.30 -2.61
N LYS A 2 6.45 -25.94 -3.71
CA LYS A 2 6.77 -24.74 -4.52
C LYS A 2 5.54 -23.96 -5.03
N GLU A 3 4.32 -24.36 -4.64
CA GLU A 3 3.07 -23.81 -5.21
C GLU A 3 2.36 -22.76 -4.33
N ILE A 4 2.85 -22.47 -3.11
CA ILE A 4 2.18 -21.56 -2.16
C ILE A 4 2.64 -20.10 -2.33
N PHE A 5 3.71 -19.84 -3.10
CA PHE A 5 4.32 -18.50 -3.20
C PHE A 5 3.71 -17.58 -4.27
N ASN A 6 2.81 -18.08 -5.12
CA ASN A 6 2.11 -17.28 -6.15
C ASN A 6 0.59 -17.23 -5.90
N ALA A 7 0.16 -17.30 -4.65
CA ALA A 7 -1.25 -17.08 -4.32
C ALA A 7 -1.60 -15.60 -4.55
N GLN A 8 -2.67 -15.37 -5.32
CA GLN A 8 -3.23 -14.03 -5.49
C GLN A 8 -3.77 -13.54 -4.14
N GLN A 9 -3.33 -12.36 -3.73
CA GLN A 9 -3.71 -11.71 -2.47
C GLN A 9 -4.68 -10.58 -2.75
N ASN A 10 -5.53 -10.28 -1.78
CA ASN A 10 -6.49 -9.19 -1.85
C ASN A 10 -6.37 -8.33 -0.60
N GLU A 11 -5.95 -7.09 -0.74
CA GLU A 11 -5.74 -6.16 0.39
C GLU A 11 -6.20 -4.75 0.04
N ILE A 12 -6.40 -3.94 1.08
CA ILE A 12 -6.72 -2.52 0.97
C ILE A 12 -5.42 -1.74 1.16
N PHE A 13 -5.10 -0.87 0.21
CA PHE A 13 -3.91 -0.01 0.25
C PHE A 13 -4.29 1.47 0.29
N ASP A 14 -3.45 2.30 0.91
CA ASP A 14 -3.43 3.75 0.62
C ASP A 14 -2.74 3.98 -0.72
N PHE A 15 -3.49 4.45 -1.72
CA PHE A 15 -2.95 4.68 -3.05
C PHE A 15 -2.22 6.01 -3.07
N ILE A 16 -0.96 5.98 -3.48
CA ILE A 16 -0.09 7.13 -3.56
C ILE A 16 0.22 7.44 -5.02
N TYR A 17 -0.06 8.67 -5.44
CA TYR A 17 0.30 9.21 -6.74
C TYR A 17 1.01 10.55 -6.55
N SER A 18 2.18 10.71 -7.19
CA SER A 18 3.00 11.92 -7.09
C SER A 18 3.31 12.35 -5.64
N GLY A 19 3.44 11.37 -4.73
CA GLY A 19 3.68 11.61 -3.30
C GLY A 19 2.45 12.03 -2.50
N ALA A 20 1.29 12.18 -3.13
CA ALA A 20 0.01 12.43 -2.48
C ALA A 20 -0.84 11.16 -2.42
N SER A 21 -1.57 10.99 -1.32
CA SER A 21 -2.58 9.93 -1.23
C SER A 21 -3.83 10.34 -1.99
N ILE A 22 -4.27 9.46 -2.87
CA ILE A 22 -5.49 9.62 -3.70
C ILE A 22 -6.69 8.86 -3.11
N GLY A 23 -6.49 8.13 -2.01
CA GLY A 23 -7.52 7.40 -1.30
C GLY A 23 -7.15 5.94 -1.02
N SER A 24 -8.00 5.27 -0.24
CA SER A 24 -7.82 3.86 0.09
C SER A 24 -8.68 3.00 -0.84
N PHE A 25 -8.04 2.07 -1.55
CA PHE A 25 -8.72 1.20 -2.50
C PHE A 25 -8.26 -0.25 -2.32
N THR A 26 -9.14 -1.16 -2.71
CA THR A 26 -8.84 -2.59 -2.77
C THR A 26 -8.05 -2.91 -4.03
N ALA A 27 -7.02 -3.75 -3.89
CA ALA A 27 -6.26 -4.28 -5.01
C ALA A 27 -6.00 -5.78 -4.85
N LEU A 28 -6.15 -6.50 -5.96
CA LEU A 28 -5.76 -7.89 -6.10
C LEU A 28 -4.34 -7.94 -6.65
N PHE A 29 -3.42 -8.66 -6.02
CA PHE A 29 -2.03 -8.68 -6.46
C PHE A 29 -1.35 -10.02 -6.27
N ASP A 30 -0.31 -10.24 -7.04
CA ASP A 30 0.66 -11.33 -6.86
C ASP A 30 2.09 -10.75 -6.89
N ASN A 31 3.10 -11.59 -7.14
CA ASN A 31 4.49 -11.14 -7.19
C ASN A 31 4.82 -10.29 -8.43
N ASP A 32 4.04 -10.36 -9.49
CA ASP A 32 4.31 -9.73 -10.80
C ASP A 32 3.23 -8.72 -11.22
N LYS A 33 1.99 -8.86 -10.74
CA LYS A 33 0.84 -8.09 -11.23
C LYS A 33 -0.03 -7.55 -10.13
N VAL A 34 -0.70 -6.45 -10.44
CA VAL A 34 -1.72 -5.81 -9.61
C VAL A 34 -2.95 -5.49 -10.47
N MET A 35 -4.13 -5.87 -9.98
CA MET A 35 -5.42 -5.53 -10.55
C MET A 35 -6.17 -4.61 -9.59
N LEU A 36 -6.65 -3.50 -10.14
CA LEU A 36 -7.38 -2.48 -9.40
C LEU A 36 -8.88 -2.84 -9.38
N ASP A 37 -9.50 -2.83 -8.21
CA ASP A 37 -10.93 -3.18 -8.07
C ASP A 37 -11.85 -2.07 -8.63
N ALA A 38 -11.46 -0.80 -8.45
CA ALA A 38 -12.26 0.36 -8.86
C ALA A 38 -11.45 1.36 -9.73
N PRO A 39 -11.05 1.00 -10.96
CA PRO A 39 -10.21 1.84 -11.83
C PRO A 39 -10.87 3.18 -12.21
N GLN A 40 -12.20 3.23 -12.27
CA GLN A 40 -12.97 4.47 -12.52
C GLN A 40 -12.76 5.50 -11.39
N ASN A 41 -12.88 5.06 -10.13
CA ASN A 41 -12.74 5.95 -8.98
C ASN A 41 -11.29 6.44 -8.89
N ILE A 42 -10.33 5.56 -9.17
CA ILE A 42 -8.91 5.91 -9.20
C ILE A 42 -8.64 6.97 -10.30
N PHE A 43 -9.21 6.80 -11.50
CA PHE A 43 -9.12 7.78 -12.58
C PHE A 43 -9.64 9.17 -12.15
N GLU A 44 -10.80 9.23 -11.48
CA GLU A 44 -11.37 10.49 -11.01
C GLU A 44 -10.45 11.19 -10.00
N GLN A 45 -9.80 10.43 -9.11
CA GLN A 45 -8.84 11.00 -8.16
C GLN A 45 -7.54 11.44 -8.83
N LEU A 46 -7.05 10.71 -9.84
CA LEU A 46 -5.84 11.10 -10.61
C LEU A 46 -6.05 12.37 -11.44
N THR A 47 -7.28 12.66 -11.82
CA THR A 47 -7.66 13.82 -12.67
C THR A 47 -8.30 14.96 -11.87
N ALA A 48 -8.25 14.89 -10.54
CA ALA A 48 -8.71 15.96 -9.67
C ALA A 48 -7.94 17.27 -9.90
N ALA A 49 -8.58 18.41 -9.63
CA ALA A 49 -8.04 19.74 -9.96
C ALA A 49 -6.74 20.09 -9.22
N ASP A 50 -6.45 19.40 -8.11
CA ASP A 50 -5.24 19.57 -7.29
C ASP A 50 -4.09 18.61 -7.67
N MET A 51 -4.31 17.70 -8.62
CA MET A 51 -3.32 16.75 -9.13
C MET A 51 -2.59 17.28 -10.37
N PRO A 52 -1.40 16.73 -10.70
CA PRO A 52 -0.69 17.07 -11.93
C PRO A 52 -1.56 16.84 -13.17
N ALA A 53 -1.55 17.80 -14.11
CA ALA A 53 -2.29 17.68 -15.35
C ALA A 53 -1.75 16.54 -16.21
N LEU A 54 -2.64 15.61 -16.55
CA LEU A 54 -2.36 14.50 -17.44
C LEU A 54 -2.71 14.87 -18.90
N SER A 55 -1.83 14.51 -19.83
CA SER A 55 -1.99 14.72 -21.28
C SER A 55 -2.67 13.54 -21.98
N VAL A 56 -2.85 12.42 -21.26
CA VAL A 56 -3.40 11.18 -21.80
C VAL A 56 -4.92 11.24 -21.95
N ASP A 57 -5.43 10.63 -23.02
CA ASP A 57 -6.87 10.48 -23.23
C ASP A 57 -7.52 9.66 -22.10
N ARG A 58 -8.72 10.10 -21.67
CA ARG A 58 -9.49 9.46 -20.60
C ARG A 58 -9.72 7.97 -20.85
N ASN A 59 -10.16 7.60 -22.06
CA ASN A 59 -10.49 6.21 -22.36
C ASN A 59 -9.22 5.36 -22.41
N LYS A 60 -8.11 5.93 -22.89
CA LYS A 60 -6.81 5.26 -22.88
C LYS A 60 -6.34 4.98 -21.44
N LEU A 61 -6.36 6.00 -20.57
CA LEU A 61 -5.92 5.83 -19.17
C LEU A 61 -6.81 4.84 -18.42
N LEU A 62 -8.13 4.95 -18.55
CA LEU A 62 -9.06 4.04 -17.89
C LEU A 62 -8.85 2.59 -18.35
N LYS A 63 -8.63 2.39 -19.65
CA LYS A 63 -8.35 1.06 -20.21
C LYS A 63 -7.07 0.46 -19.63
N GLU A 64 -6.02 1.28 -19.47
CA GLU A 64 -4.76 0.82 -18.89
C GLU A 64 -4.87 0.53 -17.39
N LEU A 65 -5.57 1.37 -16.62
CA LEU A 65 -5.83 1.14 -15.19
C LEU A 65 -6.72 -0.09 -14.94
N SER A 66 -7.57 -0.45 -15.90
CA SER A 66 -8.43 -1.63 -15.83
C SER A 66 -7.70 -2.92 -16.21
N ALA A 67 -6.50 -2.81 -16.80
CA ALA A 67 -5.67 -3.96 -17.14
C ALA A 67 -4.78 -4.36 -15.95
N PRO A 68 -4.29 -5.61 -15.90
CA PRO A 68 -3.28 -6.00 -14.92
C PRO A 68 -2.03 -5.14 -15.07
N LEU A 69 -1.72 -4.37 -14.03
CA LEU A 69 -0.56 -3.50 -13.94
C LEU A 69 0.65 -4.30 -13.49
N LYS A 70 1.84 -3.98 -14.03
CA LYS A 70 3.07 -4.63 -13.62
C LYS A 70 3.49 -4.15 -12.24
N ARG A 71 3.72 -5.10 -11.33
CA ARG A 71 4.31 -4.85 -10.02
C ARG A 71 5.83 -4.74 -10.15
N VAL A 72 6.41 -3.72 -9.52
CA VAL A 72 7.86 -3.52 -9.44
C VAL A 72 8.32 -3.56 -7.99
N ALA A 73 9.58 -3.91 -7.76
CA ALA A 73 10.15 -4.06 -6.42
C ALA A 73 10.46 -2.71 -5.73
N GLY A 74 10.46 -1.61 -6.48
CA GLY A 74 10.73 -0.26 -5.99
C GLY A 74 10.32 0.80 -7.01
N GLN A 75 10.69 2.06 -6.74
CA GLN A 75 10.53 3.14 -7.72
C GLN A 75 11.52 2.96 -8.88
N GLU A 76 11.11 2.19 -9.88
CA GLU A 76 11.83 2.05 -11.15
C GLU A 76 11.37 3.16 -12.10
N PHE A 77 12.30 4.07 -12.43
CA PHE A 77 12.07 5.17 -13.36
C PHE A 77 12.35 4.72 -14.81
N GLY A 78 11.64 5.30 -15.78
CA GLY A 78 11.86 5.04 -17.21
C GLY A 78 10.98 3.96 -17.85
N ASN A 79 9.94 3.51 -17.16
CA ASN A 79 8.95 2.60 -17.74
C ASN A 79 8.00 3.36 -18.69
N HIS A 80 7.76 2.80 -19.88
CA HIS A 80 6.82 3.33 -20.87
C HIS A 80 5.35 2.89 -20.61
N SER A 81 5.10 2.21 -19.49
CA SER A 81 3.77 1.74 -19.07
C SER A 81 3.52 2.06 -17.61
N ILE A 82 2.25 2.13 -17.21
CA ILE A 82 1.87 2.29 -15.80
C ILE A 82 2.38 1.09 -15.00
N THR A 83 3.13 1.36 -13.93
CA THR A 83 3.61 0.33 -12.99
C THR A 83 3.16 0.64 -11.57
N VAL A 84 3.19 -0.39 -10.73
CA VAL A 84 2.77 -0.31 -9.34
C VAL A 84 3.87 -0.81 -8.43
N TRP A 85 4.20 -0.02 -7.41
CA TRP A 85 5.06 -0.46 -6.31
C TRP A 85 4.22 -0.61 -5.04
N ILE A 86 4.29 -1.78 -4.40
CA ILE A 86 3.60 -2.04 -3.13
C ILE A 86 4.62 -2.00 -2.00
N ASN A 87 4.36 -1.17 -1.00
CA ASN A 87 5.06 -1.20 0.27
C ASN A 87 4.20 -1.91 1.32
N SER A 88 4.52 -3.17 1.59
CA SER A 88 3.80 -3.98 2.56
C SER A 88 4.00 -3.53 4.02
N SER A 89 5.00 -2.69 4.31
CA SER A 89 5.29 -2.26 5.69
C SER A 89 4.29 -1.22 6.20
N ASP A 90 3.74 -0.40 5.31
CA ASP A 90 2.79 0.67 5.62
C ASP A 90 1.47 0.55 4.86
N ALA A 91 1.25 -0.58 4.16
CA ALA A 91 0.09 -0.83 3.32
C ALA A 91 -0.17 0.30 2.31
N SER A 92 0.90 0.78 1.66
CA SER A 92 0.78 1.77 0.59
C SER A 92 1.04 1.16 -0.80
N LEU A 93 0.32 1.69 -1.78
CA LEU A 93 0.45 1.32 -3.19
C LEU A 93 0.79 2.57 -4.00
N HIS A 94 1.99 2.62 -4.55
CA HIS A 94 2.47 3.74 -5.34
C HIS A 94 2.19 3.49 -6.82
N LEU A 95 1.35 4.36 -7.40
CA LEU A 95 1.08 4.37 -8.84
C LEU A 95 2.14 5.19 -9.57
N LEU A 96 2.85 4.54 -10.48
CA LEU A 96 3.92 5.15 -11.27
C LEU A 96 3.43 5.30 -12.71
N LEU A 97 3.19 6.54 -13.12
CA LEU A 97 2.78 6.88 -14.47
C LEU A 97 4.01 7.23 -15.34
N PRO A 98 4.02 6.88 -16.64
CA PRO A 98 5.08 7.28 -17.55
C PRO A 98 5.20 8.80 -17.64
N ALA A 99 6.42 9.31 -17.79
CA ALA A 99 6.68 10.76 -17.91
C ALA A 99 5.94 11.40 -19.10
N GLU A 100 5.66 10.62 -20.14
CA GLU A 100 4.91 11.04 -21.33
C GLU A 100 3.46 11.42 -21.04
N TYR A 101 2.91 10.97 -19.90
CA TYR A 101 1.50 11.17 -19.55
C TYR A 101 1.26 12.54 -18.93
N PHE A 102 2.30 13.35 -18.72
CA PHE A 102 2.23 14.66 -18.09
C PHE A 102 2.30 15.76 -19.15
N SER A 103 1.40 16.76 -19.02
CA SER A 103 1.23 17.83 -20.01
C SER A 103 2.31 18.92 -19.92
N SER A 104 3.08 18.96 -18.85
CA SER A 104 4.15 19.95 -18.63
C SER A 104 5.46 19.27 -18.21
N SER A 105 6.59 19.92 -18.48
CA SER A 105 7.90 19.54 -17.92
C SER A 105 7.99 19.72 -16.40
N GLU A 106 6.88 20.09 -15.74
CA GLU A 106 6.76 20.17 -14.28
C GLU A 106 6.42 18.81 -13.67
N GLY A 107 7.00 17.72 -14.21
CA GLY A 107 6.83 16.34 -13.72
C GLY A 107 7.31 16.11 -12.28
N VAL A 108 7.65 17.16 -11.54
CA VAL A 108 7.92 17.15 -10.12
C VAL A 108 7.43 18.47 -9.54
N THR A 109 6.14 18.63 -9.31
CA THR A 109 5.72 19.62 -8.31
C THR A 109 6.24 19.10 -6.97
N LYS A 110 7.40 19.60 -6.54
CA LYS A 110 7.90 19.50 -5.16
C LYS A 110 6.88 20.15 -4.22
N LYS A 111 5.74 19.52 -3.99
CA LYS A 111 4.90 19.85 -2.85
C LYS A 111 5.35 18.93 -1.72
N ASN A 112 6.41 19.36 -1.03
CA ASN A 112 6.79 18.83 0.27
C ASN A 112 5.78 19.29 1.35
N TYR A 113 4.49 19.18 1.07
CA TYR A 113 3.44 19.47 2.04
C TYR A 113 2.75 18.15 2.36
N ILE A 114 2.84 17.74 3.63
CA ILE A 114 2.00 16.67 4.14
C ILE A 114 0.58 17.25 4.21
N THR A 115 -0.24 16.96 3.20
CA THR A 115 -1.65 17.36 3.17
C THR A 115 -2.33 16.88 4.45
N TYR A 116 -2.98 17.79 5.16
CA TYR A 116 -3.74 17.46 6.37
C TYR A 116 -4.85 16.46 6.03
N LYS A 117 -4.72 15.21 6.47
CA LYS A 117 -5.74 14.17 6.27
C LYS A 117 -6.68 14.12 7.46
N LYS A 118 -7.97 14.45 7.30
CA LYS A 118 -8.95 14.34 8.40
C LYS A 118 -9.43 12.89 8.57
N GLN A 119 -8.57 12.03 9.10
CA GLN A 119 -8.87 10.62 9.35
C GLN A 119 -8.50 10.26 10.80
N SER A 120 -9.42 10.55 11.72
CA SER A 120 -9.32 10.02 13.08
C SER A 120 -9.60 8.53 13.06
N GLY A 121 -8.73 7.73 13.66
CA GLY A 121 -8.86 6.28 13.62
C GLY A 121 -7.94 5.58 14.59
N PHE A 122 -8.31 4.36 14.94
CA PHE A 122 -7.53 3.48 15.79
C PHE A 122 -7.27 2.18 15.03
N VAL A 123 -6.00 1.82 14.89
CA VAL A 123 -5.56 0.58 14.24
C VAL A 123 -4.85 -0.27 15.29
N HIS A 124 -5.33 -1.49 15.47
CA HIS A 124 -4.76 -2.48 16.38
C HIS A 124 -4.25 -3.67 15.58
N ASN A 125 -2.98 -4.00 15.77
CA ASN A 125 -2.35 -5.20 15.21
C ASN A 125 -1.84 -6.06 16.36
N HIS A 126 -2.09 -7.37 16.30
CA HIS A 126 -1.53 -8.31 17.23
C HIS A 126 -0.93 -9.51 16.49
N ASN A 127 0.09 -10.08 17.11
CA ASN A 127 0.75 -11.28 16.63
C ASN A 127 0.91 -12.25 17.81
N ALA A 128 0.42 -13.48 17.61
CA ALA A 128 0.54 -14.55 18.58
C ALA A 128 1.31 -15.70 17.93
N ASN A 129 2.44 -16.09 18.52
CA ASN A 129 3.19 -17.27 18.09
C ASN A 129 3.26 -18.29 19.22
N PHE A 130 3.06 -19.54 18.84
CA PHE A 130 3.26 -20.70 19.68
C PHE A 130 4.31 -21.58 19.00
N LEU A 131 5.35 -21.94 19.74
CA LEU A 131 6.41 -22.82 19.27
C LEU A 131 6.57 -23.94 20.27
N ALA A 132 6.40 -25.18 19.80
CA ALA A 132 6.60 -26.40 20.57
C ALA A 132 7.72 -27.19 19.93
N ASP A 133 8.80 -27.42 20.67
CA ASP A 133 9.92 -28.24 20.22
C ASP A 133 10.32 -29.28 21.28
N SER A 134 11.25 -30.16 20.93
CA SER A 134 11.73 -31.23 21.81
C SER A 134 12.43 -30.74 23.09
N TYR A 135 12.70 -29.43 23.20
CA TYR A 135 13.44 -28.77 24.27
C TYR A 135 12.56 -27.81 25.11
N GLY A 136 11.36 -27.47 24.65
CA GLY A 136 10.33 -26.77 25.42
C GLY A 136 9.26 -26.08 24.55
N ASP A 137 8.18 -25.64 25.20
CA ASP A 137 7.15 -24.84 24.55
C ASP A 137 7.32 -23.35 24.90
N SER A 138 7.09 -22.48 23.93
CA SER A 138 7.12 -21.03 24.12
C SER A 138 5.90 -20.36 23.48
N PHE A 139 5.37 -19.38 24.19
CA PHE A 139 4.28 -18.54 23.71
C PHE A 139 4.73 -17.08 23.72
N THR A 140 4.58 -16.42 22.58
CA THR A 140 4.82 -14.99 22.43
C THR A 140 3.58 -14.31 21.91
N PHE A 141 3.19 -13.23 22.56
CA PHE A 141 2.13 -12.33 22.13
C PHE A 141 2.70 -10.93 22.03
N SER A 142 2.49 -10.26 20.92
CA SER A 142 2.82 -8.84 20.77
C SER A 142 1.64 -8.09 20.20
N SER A 143 1.51 -6.85 20.62
CA SER A 143 0.46 -5.95 20.15
C SER A 143 1.03 -4.57 19.89
N VAL A 144 0.56 -3.98 18.80
CA VAL A 144 0.91 -2.63 18.36
C VAL A 144 -0.39 -1.88 18.10
N ASP A 145 -0.55 -0.79 18.81
CA ASP A 145 -1.70 0.10 18.76
C ASP A 145 -1.27 1.42 18.14
N THR A 146 -2.01 1.90 17.15
CA THR A 146 -1.78 3.21 16.53
C THR A 146 -3.07 4.02 16.56
N LEU A 147 -3.05 5.15 17.25
CA LEU A 147 -4.15 6.10 17.35
C LEU A 147 -3.81 7.37 16.57
N ASN A 148 -4.65 7.75 15.61
CA ASN A 148 -4.56 9.04 14.89
C ASN A 148 -5.70 9.96 15.35
N LEU A 149 -5.38 11.15 15.85
CA LEU A 149 -6.37 12.14 16.33
C LEU A 149 -6.43 13.39 15.45
N THR A 150 -5.30 13.81 14.88
CA THR A 150 -5.18 15.10 14.17
C THR A 150 -4.66 14.95 12.75
N GLY A 151 -4.77 13.76 12.16
CA GLY A 151 -4.55 13.53 10.74
C GLY A 151 -3.10 13.32 10.34
N ASN A 152 -2.20 14.13 10.89
CA ASN A 152 -0.77 14.06 10.64
C ASN A 152 0.04 13.72 11.92
N SER A 153 -0.64 13.40 13.02
CA SER A 153 0.02 13.02 14.28
C SER A 153 -0.65 11.78 14.85
N TYR A 154 0.19 10.81 15.23
CA TYR A 154 -0.26 9.53 15.77
C TYR A 154 0.45 9.19 17.08
N LEU A 155 -0.29 8.54 17.97
CA LEU A 155 0.23 7.90 19.17
C LEU A 155 0.40 6.42 18.88
N LYS A 156 1.62 5.91 19.01
CA LYS A 156 1.94 4.50 18.82
C LYS A 156 2.34 3.87 20.14
N GLY A 157 1.61 2.84 20.56
CA GLY A 157 1.93 2.00 21.71
C GLY A 157 2.29 0.61 21.24
N ALA A 158 3.26 -0.03 21.89
CA ALA A 158 3.56 -1.43 21.65
C ALA A 158 3.82 -2.11 22.99
N TRP A 159 3.28 -3.31 23.15
CA TRP A 159 3.56 -4.17 24.29
C TRP A 159 3.70 -5.61 23.83
N SER A 160 4.54 -6.36 24.53
CA SER A 160 4.72 -7.78 24.26
C SER A 160 4.77 -8.57 25.55
N TYR A 161 4.32 -9.80 25.45
CA TYR A 161 4.32 -10.79 26.49
C TYR A 161 4.96 -12.06 25.93
N SER A 162 5.95 -12.60 26.64
CA SER A 162 6.56 -13.88 26.30
C SER A 162 6.59 -14.74 27.54
N LYS A 163 6.20 -16.00 27.41
CA LYS A 163 6.27 -16.99 28.48
C LYS A 163 6.75 -18.33 27.93
N GLU A 164 7.76 -18.89 28.59
CA GLU A 164 8.10 -20.30 28.47
C GLU A 164 7.01 -21.13 29.13
N ILE A 165 6.38 -22.02 28.37
CA ILE A 165 5.36 -22.93 28.85
C ILE A 165 6.05 -24.28 29.04
N LYS A 166 6.21 -24.71 30.30
CA LYS A 166 6.58 -26.10 30.58
C LYS A 166 5.31 -26.94 30.58
N ILE A 167 5.00 -27.60 29.48
CA ILE A 167 4.01 -28.68 29.49
C ILE A 167 4.73 -29.93 30.00
N SER A 168 4.72 -30.13 31.32
CA SER A 168 5.14 -31.39 31.92
C SER A 168 4.03 -32.43 31.68
N TYR A 169 4.35 -33.50 30.95
CA TYR A 169 3.56 -34.74 30.94
C TYR A 169 3.84 -35.56 32.21
#